data_AF-A0A0E9N4S0-F1
#
_entry.id   AF-A0A0E9N4S0-F1
#
_cell.length_a   1.000
_cell.length_b   1.000
_cell.length_c   1.000
_cell.angle_alpha   90.00
_cell.angle_beta   90.00
_cell.angle_gamma   90.00
#
_symmetry.space_group_name_H-M   'P 1'
#
loop_
_entity.id
_entity.type
_entity.pdbx_description
1 polymer ?
#
loop_
_entity_poly.entity_id
_entity_poly.type
_entity_poly.pdbx_seq_one_letter_code
_entity_poly.pdbx_strand_id
1 'polypeptide(L)'
;MVQRQLIYLCGEVHKIVAVILLFAFLGQTFNQGLYYAGYLVEKKEYMKRCVNKARPQLHCDGKCVLMKKLRDQEDRERGQSPELKLAAQQLIAQPRSFVTVPAIQVAETHAIYFTRIIGAPIDRATTLFHPPDLTC
;
A
#
# COMPACT_ATOMS: atom_id res chain seq x y z
N MET A 1 41.72 -9.67 -3.29
CA MET A 1 41.26 -9.50 -1.88
C MET A 1 40.16 -8.44 -1.75
N VAL A 2 40.31 -7.26 -2.36
CA VAL A 2 39.35 -6.12 -2.29
C VAL A 2 37.95 -6.45 -2.85
N GLN A 3 37.87 -7.14 -4.00
CA GLN A 3 36.59 -7.54 -4.62
C GLN A 3 35.77 -8.49 -3.76
N ARG A 4 36.44 -9.35 -2.97
CA ARG A 4 35.77 -10.28 -2.05
C ARG A 4 35.16 -9.52 -0.88
N GLN A 5 35.87 -8.56 -0.29
CA GLN A 5 35.31 -7.72 0.77
C GLN A 5 34.13 -6.86 0.29
N LEU A 6 34.16 -6.36 -0.95
CA LEU A 6 33.06 -5.56 -1.51
C LEU A 6 31.77 -6.39 -1.72
N ILE A 7 31.91 -7.64 -2.16
CA ILE A 7 30.77 -8.57 -2.32
C ILE A 7 30.21 -9.00 -0.95
N TYR A 8 31.07 -9.24 0.04
CA TYR A 8 30.64 -9.55 1.41
C TYR A 8 29.92 -8.36 2.08
N LEU A 9 30.42 -7.13 1.90
CA LEU A 9 29.73 -5.92 2.36
C LEU A 9 28.35 -5.79 1.71
N CYS A 10 28.26 -6.03 0.40
CA CYS A 10 26.99 -5.99 -0.34
C CYS A 10 25.99 -7.06 0.14
N GLY A 11 26.47 -8.28 0.44
CA GLY A 11 25.63 -9.37 0.95
C GLY A 11 25.10 -9.13 2.36
N GLU A 12 25.93 -8.63 3.27
CA GLU A 12 25.50 -8.33 4.65
C GLU A 12 24.59 -7.10 4.70
N VAL A 13 24.83 -6.09 3.86
CA VAL A 13 23.94 -4.92 3.76
C VAL A 13 22.55 -5.34 3.23
N HIS A 14 22.45 -6.24 2.24
CA HIS A 14 21.16 -6.76 1.79
C HIS A 14 20.39 -7.46 2.91
N LYS A 15 21.07 -8.26 3.75
CA LYS A 15 20.44 -8.93 4.90
C LYS A 15 19.95 -7.92 5.93
N ILE A 16 20.78 -6.93 6.28
CA ILE A 16 20.41 -5.88 7.23
C ILE A 16 19.21 -5.08 6.71
N VAL A 17 19.23 -4.69 5.43
CA VAL A 17 18.12 -3.98 4.79
C VAL A 17 16.85 -4.85 4.80
N ALA A 18 16.95 -6.14 4.46
CA ALA A 18 15.81 -7.04 4.50
C ALA A 18 15.21 -7.20 5.91
N VAL A 19 16.06 -7.29 6.94
CA VAL A 19 15.63 -7.36 8.35
C VAL A 19 14.94 -6.06 8.77
N ILE A 20 15.50 -4.90 8.43
CA ILE A 20 14.88 -3.60 8.70
C ILE A 20 13.53 -3.49 7.99
N LEU A 21 13.45 -3.90 6.72
CA LEU A 21 12.21 -3.88 5.94
C LEU A 21 11.15 -4.77 6.59
N LEU A 22 11.53 -5.98 7.02
CA LEU A 22 10.65 -6.91 7.71
C LEU A 22 10.06 -6.29 8.98
N PHE A 23 10.90 -5.70 9.84
CA PHE A 23 10.43 -5.04 11.06
C PHE A 23 9.56 -3.81 10.77
N ALA A 24 9.88 -3.05 9.71
CA ALA A 24 9.06 -1.92 9.29
C ALA A 24 7.67 -2.35 8.83
N PHE A 25 7.57 -3.40 7.99
CA PHE A 25 6.29 -3.97 7.57
C PHE A 25 5.49 -4.54 8.74
N LEU A 26 6.14 -5.26 9.66
CA LEU A 26 5.49 -5.73 10.87
C LEU A 26 4.96 -4.55 11.70
N GLY A 27 5.78 -3.50 11.89
CA GLY A 27 5.41 -2.29 12.61
C GLY A 27 4.21 -1.55 12.02
N GLN A 28 4.09 -1.49 10.68
CA GLN A 28 2.93 -0.92 10.00
C GLN A 28 1.61 -1.63 10.35
N THR A 29 1.66 -2.90 10.76
CA THR A 29 0.48 -3.70 11.09
C THR A 29 -0.07 -3.39 12.50
N PHE A 30 0.74 -2.80 13.40
CA PHE A 30 0.42 -2.64 14.82
C PHE A 30 -0.02 -1.23 15.25
N ASN A 31 -0.81 -0.52 14.44
CA ASN A 31 -1.32 0.82 14.82
C ASN A 31 -2.03 0.82 16.19
N GLN A 32 -2.88 -0.17 16.45
CA GLN A 32 -3.61 -0.31 17.73
C GLN A 32 -2.69 -0.63 18.93
N GLY A 33 -1.59 -1.35 18.70
CA GLY A 33 -0.62 -1.70 19.73
C GLY A 33 0.08 -0.48 20.31
N LEU A 34 0.38 0.52 19.48
CA LEU A 34 0.98 1.80 19.91
C LEU A 34 0.05 2.58 20.84
N TYR A 35 -1.26 2.58 20.59
CA TYR A 35 -2.24 3.22 21.48
C TYR A 35 -2.29 2.54 22.85
N TYR A 36 -2.18 1.20 22.89
CA TYR A 36 -2.13 0.46 24.15
C TYR A 36 -0.82 0.71 24.92
N ALA A 37 0.32 0.72 24.22
CA ALA A 37 1.61 1.08 24.81
C ALA A 37 1.56 2.49 25.42
N GLY A 38 0.99 3.46 24.70
CA GLY A 38 0.78 4.82 25.21
C GLY A 38 -0.14 4.87 26.44
N TYR A 39 -1.15 4.01 26.52
CA TYR A 39 -1.99 3.87 27.72
C TYR A 39 -1.20 3.33 28.93
N LEU A 40 -0.28 2.40 28.72
CA LEU A 40 0.55 1.86 29.80
C LEU A 40 1.56 2.89 30.32
N VAL A 41 2.22 3.63 29.43
CA VAL A 41 3.19 4.67 29.80
C VAL A 41 2.52 5.82 30.54
N GLU A 42 1.39 6.32 30.03
CA GLU A 42 0.70 7.51 30.54
C GLU A 42 -0.63 7.17 31.23
N LYS A 43 -0.71 6.05 31.96
CA LYS A 43 -1.96 5.56 32.57
C LYS A 43 -2.67 6.62 33.43
N LYS A 44 -1.91 7.44 34.16
CA LYS A 44 -2.43 8.51 35.03
C LYS A 44 -3.33 9.48 34.25
N GLU A 45 -2.94 9.81 33.02
CA GLU A 45 -3.66 10.76 32.19
C GLU A 45 -4.98 10.18 31.65
N TYR A 46 -4.99 8.88 31.34
CA TYR A 46 -6.20 8.15 30.97
C TYR A 46 -7.16 8.02 32.16
N MET A 47 -6.63 7.77 33.36
CA MET A 47 -7.44 7.77 34.58
C MET A 47 -8.01 9.15 34.87
N LYS A 48 -7.26 10.24 34.67
CA LYS A 48 -7.76 11.61 34.85
C LYS A 48 -8.98 11.91 33.96
N ARG A 49 -8.96 11.45 32.70
CA ARG A 49 -10.02 11.66 31.71
C ARG A 49 -11.13 10.59 31.72
N CYS A 50 -11.08 9.64 32.65
CA CYS A 50 -12.08 8.58 32.76
C CYS A 50 -13.46 9.14 33.13
N VAL A 51 -14.50 8.77 32.38
CA VAL A 51 -15.90 9.17 32.66
C VAL A 51 -16.54 8.31 33.76
N ASN A 52 -16.07 7.08 33.95
CA ASN A 52 -16.61 6.12 34.91
C ASN A 52 -15.98 6.23 36.31
N LYS A 53 -15.37 7.37 36.67
CA LYS A 53 -14.73 7.55 38.00
C LYS A 53 -15.70 7.33 39.15
N ALA A 54 -16.95 7.74 38.98
CA ALA A 54 -18.01 7.61 39.99
C ALA A 54 -18.51 6.16 40.15
N ARG A 55 -18.03 5.20 39.33
CA ARG A 55 -18.46 3.80 39.35
C ARG A 55 -17.25 2.87 39.50
N PRO A 56 -16.61 2.83 40.68
CA PRO A 56 -15.39 2.04 40.91
C PRO A 56 -15.62 0.54 40.71
N GLN A 57 -16.83 0.03 40.93
CA GLN A 57 -17.18 -1.38 40.66
C GLN A 57 -16.96 -1.82 39.20
N LEU A 58 -16.87 -0.90 38.23
CA LEU A 58 -16.62 -1.23 36.81
C LEU A 58 -15.15 -1.49 36.48
N HIS A 59 -14.19 -1.22 37.38
CA HIS A 59 -12.75 -1.47 37.16
C HIS A 59 -12.26 -0.92 35.80
N CYS A 60 -12.74 0.29 35.46
CA CYS A 60 -12.53 0.87 34.13
C CYS A 60 -11.09 1.34 33.91
N ASP A 61 -10.42 1.89 34.93
CA ASP A 61 -9.01 2.31 34.89
C ASP A 61 -8.62 3.25 33.74
N GLY A 62 -9.56 4.00 33.17
CA GLY A 62 -9.32 4.86 32.00
C GLY A 62 -9.39 4.14 30.64
N LYS A 63 -9.74 2.84 30.62
CA LYS A 63 -9.96 2.06 29.39
C LYS A 63 -11.05 2.63 28.49
N CYS A 64 -12.04 3.35 29.05
CA CYS A 64 -13.06 4.04 28.27
C CYS A 64 -12.47 5.10 27.31
N VAL A 65 -11.44 5.82 27.75
CA VAL A 65 -10.75 6.83 26.92
C VAL A 65 -9.92 6.15 25.83
N LEU A 66 -9.27 5.04 26.16
CA LEU A 66 -8.54 4.22 25.17
C LEU A 66 -9.50 3.73 24.08
N MET A 67 -10.61 3.11 24.47
CA MET A 67 -11.64 2.63 23.52
C MET A 67 -12.18 3.75 22.64
N LYS A 68 -12.37 4.95 23.18
CA LYS A 68 -12.80 6.11 22.40
C LYS A 68 -11.77 6.47 21.32
N LYS A 69 -10.48 6.57 21.68
CA LYS A 69 -9.40 6.86 20.71
C LYS A 69 -9.31 5.80 19.60
N LEU A 70 -9.48 4.52 19.94
CA LEU A 70 -9.48 3.44 18.95
C LEU A 70 -10.65 3.55 17.98
N ARG A 71 -11.85 3.86 18.47
CA ARG A 71 -13.03 4.09 17.62
C ARG A 71 -12.85 5.31 16.73
N ASP A 72 -12.37 6.43 17.28
CA ASP A 72 -12.11 7.64 16.51
C ASP A 72 -11.09 7.38 15.38
N GLN A 73 -10.09 6.50 15.59
CA GLN A 73 -9.16 6.06 14.55
C GLN A 73 -9.87 5.19 13.50
N GLU A 74 -10.66 4.20 13.94
CA GLU A 74 -11.37 3.29 13.04
C GLU A 74 -12.39 4.03 12.17
N ASP A 75 -13.09 5.02 12.72
CA ASP A 75 -14.06 5.85 12.00
C ASP A 75 -13.37 6.74 10.96
N ARG A 76 -12.22 7.34 11.30
CA ARG A 76 -11.37 8.07 10.33
C ARG A 76 -10.90 7.15 9.21
N GLU A 77 -10.56 5.92 9.54
CA GLU A 77 -10.13 4.91 8.59
C GLU A 77 -11.26 4.39 7.70
N ARG A 78 -12.49 4.30 8.19
CA ARG A 78 -13.67 3.89 7.40
C ARG A 78 -14.17 4.99 6.47
N GLY A 79 -14.03 6.26 6.85
CA GLY A 79 -14.39 7.42 6.03
C GLY A 79 -13.40 7.73 4.90
N GLN A 80 -12.24 7.06 4.87
CA GLN A 80 -11.20 7.28 3.87
C GLN A 80 -11.27 6.18 2.80
N SER A 81 -11.53 6.55 1.55
CA SER A 81 -11.52 5.60 0.44
C SER A 81 -10.16 4.87 0.38
N PRO A 82 -10.14 3.57 0.02
CA PRO A 82 -8.89 2.80 -0.05
C PRO A 82 -7.84 3.46 -0.96
N GLU A 83 -8.27 4.19 -1.98
CA GLU A 83 -7.41 4.98 -2.86
C GLU A 83 -6.67 6.11 -2.13
N LEU A 84 -7.33 6.79 -1.18
CA LEU A 84 -6.72 7.91 -0.43
C LEU A 84 -5.72 7.42 0.63
N LYS A 85 -5.95 6.22 1.21
CA LYS A 85 -4.98 5.57 2.10
C LYS A 85 -3.73 5.13 1.34
N LEU A 86 -3.90 4.54 0.16
CA LEU A 86 -2.78 4.13 -0.69
C LEU A 86 -1.99 5.36 -1.17
N ALA A 87 -2.67 6.43 -1.58
CA ALA A 87 -2.03 7.68 -1.98
C ALA A 87 -1.22 8.32 -0.85
N ALA A 88 -1.72 8.32 0.39
CA ALA A 88 -0.99 8.83 1.54
C ALA A 88 0.26 8.00 1.87
N GLN A 89 0.17 6.67 1.74
CA GLN A 89 1.32 5.76 1.91
C GLN A 89 2.34 5.92 0.77
N GLN A 90 1.88 6.08 -0.46
CA GLN A 90 2.73 6.36 -1.62
C GLN A 90 3.46 7.70 -1.49
N LEU A 91 2.83 8.72 -0.89
CA LEU A 91 3.47 10.03 -0.69
C LEU A 91 4.62 10.02 0.33
N ILE A 92 4.60 9.07 1.27
CA ILE A 92 5.69 8.87 2.25
C ILE A 92 6.85 8.08 1.61
N ALA A 93 6.56 7.23 0.62
CA ALA A 93 7.55 6.38 -0.06
C ALA A 93 8.22 7.04 -1.29
N GLN A 94 7.70 8.17 -1.77
CA GLN A 94 8.32 8.90 -2.89
C GLN A 94 9.55 9.67 -2.36
N PRO A 95 10.78 9.33 -2.77
CA PRO A 95 11.92 10.22 -2.54
C PRO A 95 11.60 11.54 -3.24
N ARG A 96 11.50 12.64 -2.48
CA ARG A 96 11.34 14.00 -3.01
C ARG A 96 12.62 14.48 -3.70
N SER A 97 13.16 13.70 -4.63
CA SER A 97 14.17 14.18 -5.55
C SER A 97 13.44 14.78 -6.75
N PHE A 98 13.39 16.11 -6.82
CA PHE A 98 13.11 16.80 -8.08
C PHE A 98 14.24 16.43 -9.05
N VAL A 99 14.02 15.40 -9.87
CA VAL A 99 14.88 15.11 -11.01
C VAL A 99 14.35 15.95 -12.16
N THR A 100 15.04 17.04 -12.47
CA THR A 100 14.85 17.75 -13.74
C THR A 100 15.34 16.82 -14.85
N VAL A 101 14.40 16.11 -15.47
CA VAL A 101 14.71 15.30 -16.66
C VAL A 101 14.89 16.28 -17.82
N PRO A 102 16.06 16.33 -18.49
CA PRO A 102 16.21 17.16 -19.67
C PRO A 102 15.26 16.65 -20.76
N ALA A 103 14.61 17.56 -21.46
CA ALA A 103 13.74 17.21 -22.58
C ALA A 103 14.56 16.45 -23.64
N ILE A 104 14.33 15.14 -23.73
CA ILE A 104 14.87 14.31 -24.81
C ILE A 104 14.18 14.76 -26.09
N GLN A 105 14.93 15.39 -26.99
CA GLN A 105 14.47 15.63 -28.35
C GLN A 105 14.48 14.27 -29.05
N VAL A 106 13.32 13.62 -29.11
CA VAL A 106 13.14 12.40 -29.90
C VAL A 106 13.17 12.83 -31.36
N ALA A 107 14.27 12.55 -32.04
CA ALA A 107 14.29 12.57 -33.50
C ALA A 107 13.25 11.56 -33.97
N GLU A 108 12.30 12.01 -34.78
CA GLU A 108 11.18 11.23 -35.28
C GLU A 108 11.71 10.09 -36.16
N THR A 109 12.03 8.95 -35.54
CA THR A 109 12.33 7.72 -36.26
C THR A 109 11.02 7.21 -36.83
N HIS A 110 10.73 7.58 -38.07
CA HIS A 110 9.63 7.01 -38.83
C HIS A 110 9.77 5.48 -38.79
N ALA A 111 8.83 4.82 -38.12
CA ALA A 111 8.73 3.38 -38.14
C ALA A 111 8.41 2.95 -39.58
N ILE A 112 9.33 2.24 -40.22
CA ILE A 112 9.09 1.63 -41.53
C ILE A 112 8.20 0.41 -41.27
N TYR A 113 6.89 0.60 -41.35
CA TYR A 113 5.94 -0.51 -41.32
C TYR A 113 5.96 -1.20 -42.69
N PHE A 114 6.28 -2.49 -42.72
CA PHE A 114 6.05 -3.31 -43.89
C PHE A 114 4.54 -3.46 -44.08
N THR A 115 3.96 -2.78 -45.06
CA THR A 115 2.57 -3.01 -45.46
C THR A 115 2.47 -4.42 -46.03
N ARG A 116 2.05 -5.37 -45.20
CA ARG A 116 1.70 -6.71 -45.66
C ARG A 116 0.41 -6.56 -46.49
N ILE A 117 0.53 -6.68 -47.81
CA ILE A 117 -0.64 -6.77 -48.70
C ILE A 117 -1.30 -8.12 -48.41
N ILE A 118 -2.25 -8.12 -47.48
CA ILE A 118 -3.18 -9.22 -47.31
C ILE A 118 -4.12 -9.08 -48.51
N GLY A 119 -4.05 -10.02 -49.45
CA GLY A 119 -4.87 -9.99 -50.67
C GLY A 119 -6.36 -9.87 -50.36
N ALA A 120 -7.16 -9.59 -51.39
CA ALA A 120 -8.60 -9.42 -51.22
C ALA A 120 -9.24 -10.65 -50.56
N PRO A 121 -10.19 -10.47 -49.62
CA PRO A 121 -10.87 -11.59 -48.98
C PRO A 121 -11.58 -12.45 -50.03
N ILE A 122 -11.39 -13.75 -49.93
CA ILE A 122 -12.15 -14.74 -50.70
C ILE A 122 -13.40 -15.09 -49.91
N ASP A 123 -14.57 -14.97 -50.54
CA ASP A 123 -15.83 -15.39 -49.93
C ASP A 123 -15.82 -16.92 -49.72
N ARG A 124 -16.03 -17.34 -48.48
CA ARG A 124 -16.13 -18.76 -48.11
C ARG A 124 -17.41 -18.94 -47.30
N ALA A 125 -18.46 -19.40 -47.98
CA ALA A 125 -19.66 -19.90 -47.31
C ALA A 125 -19.33 -21.21 -46.58
N THR A 126 -18.90 -21.12 -45.32
CA THR A 126 -18.78 -22.29 -44.43
C THR A 126 -20.13 -22.63 -43.83
N THR A 127 -20.65 -23.81 -44.14
CA THR A 127 -21.90 -24.33 -43.54
C THR A 127 -21.79 -24.65 -42.05
N LEU A 128 -20.59 -24.56 -41.48
CA LEU A 128 -20.24 -24.97 -40.12
C LEU A 128 -20.57 -23.94 -39.04
N PHE A 129 -20.79 -22.67 -39.38
CA PHE A 129 -21.15 -21.63 -38.41
C PHE A 129 -22.50 -21.04 -38.77
N HIS A 130 -23.56 -21.77 -38.42
CA HIS A 130 -24.88 -21.19 -38.29
C HIS A 130 -25.20 -21.06 -36.79
N PRO A 131 -25.77 -19.93 -36.34
CA PRO A 131 -26.31 -19.83 -35.00
C PRO A 131 -27.43 -20.87 -34.83
N PRO A 132 -27.65 -21.41 -33.62
CA PRO A 132 -28.69 -22.42 -33.40
C PRO A 132 -30.06 -21.85 -33.79
N ASP A 133 -30.80 -22.61 -34.61
CA ASP A 133 -32.16 -22.25 -35.03
C ASP A 133 -33.05 -22.14 -33.79
N LEU A 134 -33.53 -20.93 -33.53
CA LEU A 134 -34.57 -20.65 -32.56
C LEU A 134 -35.91 -21.07 -33.17
N THR A 135 -36.23 -22.37 -33.09
CA THR A 135 -37.61 -22.83 -33.32
C THR A 135 -38.44 -22.53 -32.07
N CYS A 136 -39.39 -21.59 -32.23
CA CYS A 136 -40.52 -21.38 -31.33
C CYS A 136 -41.50 -22.56 -31.35
#